data_AF-A0A7Z0T4T4-F1
#
_entry.id   AF-A0A7Z0T4T4-F1
#
_cell.length_a   1.000
_cell.length_b   1.000
_cell.length_c   1.000
_cell.angle_alpha   90.00
_cell.angle_beta   90.00
_cell.angle_gamma   90.00
#
_symmetry.space_group_name_H-M   'P 1'
#
loop_
_entity.id
_entity.type
_entity.pdbx_description
1 polymer ?
#
loop_
_entity_poly.entity_id
_entity_poly.type
_entity_poly.pdbx_seq_one_letter_code
_entity_poly.pdbx_strand_id
1 'polypeptide(L)'
;MMEQNHAQTTVTVCTEVVLEQAKVAWADLVIFQFPMWWFSMPALLKGWVDRVLSRGFAYSSGRKYETGHLKGKRAMLSLTTGTASTLYSPNGIDGDLHHILWPIHNGILAYTGFTVLTPFAAWMPTQVTRQQREQYLQEYADRLSLLDDLPPLFFHPRQDYDEHQQLKPGVLARSGVQWNPRSLQTFEVSASTFAGQVSRLEVPTFATNKRKPANGESS
;
A
#
# COMPACT_ATOMS: atom_id res chain seq x y z
N MET A 1 10.94 -19.70 -11.95
CA MET A 1 9.49 -19.79 -11.63
C MET A 1 8.96 -21.24 -11.58
N MET A 2 9.50 -22.19 -12.36
CA MET A 2 9.23 -23.63 -12.14
C MET A 2 9.94 -24.17 -10.89
N GLU A 3 11.17 -23.71 -10.62
CA GLU A 3 11.95 -24.06 -9.42
C GLU A 3 11.22 -23.83 -8.09
N GLN A 4 10.58 -22.67 -7.91
CA GLN A 4 9.82 -22.37 -6.68
C GLN A 4 8.64 -23.33 -6.49
N ASN A 5 7.92 -23.65 -7.57
CA ASN A 5 6.84 -24.62 -7.52
C ASN A 5 7.35 -26.02 -7.18
N HIS A 6 8.45 -26.43 -7.78
CA HIS A 6 9.08 -27.71 -7.49
C HIS A 6 9.47 -27.78 -6.03
N ALA A 7 10.17 -26.76 -5.51
CA ALA A 7 10.60 -26.71 -4.11
C ALA A 7 9.43 -26.81 -3.13
N GLN A 8 8.32 -26.11 -3.40
CA GLN A 8 7.10 -26.20 -2.60
C GLN A 8 6.46 -27.59 -2.66
N THR A 9 6.41 -28.20 -3.85
CA THR A 9 5.77 -29.51 -4.04
C THR A 9 6.63 -30.66 -3.47
N THR A 10 7.95 -30.52 -3.48
CA THR A 10 8.89 -31.53 -2.95
C THR A 10 9.35 -31.25 -1.52
N VAL A 11 8.81 -30.23 -0.85
CA VAL A 11 9.16 -29.83 0.52
C VAL A 11 10.68 -29.60 0.69
N THR A 12 11.33 -29.04 -0.34
CA THR A 12 12.76 -28.68 -0.31
C THR A 12 12.98 -27.19 -0.01
N VAL A 13 11.92 -26.49 0.40
CA VAL A 13 11.99 -25.10 0.84
C VAL A 13 12.79 -25.00 2.14
N CYS A 14 13.71 -24.04 2.21
CA CYS A 14 14.49 -23.78 3.42
C CYS A 14 13.58 -23.55 4.64
N THR A 15 13.91 -24.18 5.78
CA THR A 15 13.10 -24.16 7.01
C THR A 15 12.68 -22.76 7.45
N GLU A 16 13.60 -21.79 7.37
CA GLU A 16 13.30 -20.38 7.70
C GLU A 16 12.15 -19.83 6.85
N VAL A 17 12.10 -20.15 5.56
CA VAL A 17 11.02 -19.71 4.66
C VAL A 17 9.70 -20.38 5.03
N VAL A 18 9.73 -21.68 5.36
CA VAL A 18 8.52 -22.41 5.78
C VAL A 18 7.93 -21.81 7.06
N LEU A 19 8.76 -21.44 8.03
CA LEU A 19 8.32 -20.80 9.28
C LEU A 19 7.68 -19.44 9.01
N GLU A 20 8.26 -18.62 8.12
CA GLU A 20 7.68 -17.34 7.73
C GLU A 20 6.36 -17.52 6.94
N GLN A 21 6.28 -18.52 6.07
CA GLN A 21 5.04 -18.87 5.37
C GLN A 21 3.94 -19.30 6.35
N ALA A 22 4.28 -20.06 7.39
CA ALA A 22 3.33 -20.43 8.44
C ALA A 22 2.78 -19.20 9.18
N LYS A 23 3.62 -18.20 9.48
CA LYS A 23 3.16 -16.93 10.08
C LYS A 23 2.18 -16.19 9.17
N VAL A 24 2.48 -16.09 7.87
CA VAL A 24 1.59 -15.47 6.89
C VAL A 24 0.27 -16.25 6.75
N ALA A 25 0.33 -17.58 6.78
CA ALA A 25 -0.85 -18.44 6.72
C ALA A 25 -1.75 -18.27 7.97
N TRP A 26 -1.14 -18.11 9.14
CA TRP A 26 -1.85 -17.89 10.41
C TRP A 26 -2.50 -16.51 10.51
N ALA A 27 -1.83 -15.46 10.03
CA ALA A 27 -2.27 -14.08 10.24
C ALA A 27 -3.49 -13.67 9.38
N ASP A 28 -4.45 -12.96 9.96
CA ASP A 28 -5.56 -12.31 9.22
C ASP A 28 -5.15 -10.95 8.62
N LEU A 29 -4.16 -10.29 9.24
CA LEU A 29 -3.59 -9.02 8.81
C LEU A 29 -2.06 -9.12 8.83
N VAL A 30 -1.42 -8.69 7.73
CA VAL A 30 0.04 -8.57 7.64
C VAL A 30 0.41 -7.10 7.47
N ILE A 31 1.14 -6.52 8.42
CA ILE A 31 1.64 -5.14 8.34
C ILE A 31 3.12 -5.15 7.98
N PHE A 32 3.45 -4.45 6.90
CA PHE A 32 4.83 -4.26 6.45
C PHE A 32 5.35 -2.94 7.01
N GLN A 33 6.10 -2.98 8.11
CA GLN A 33 6.76 -1.81 8.71
C GLN A 33 8.15 -1.60 8.13
N PHE A 34 8.43 -0.46 7.48
CA PHE A 34 9.77 -0.18 6.95
C PHE A 34 10.08 1.30 6.72
N PRO A 35 11.35 1.74 6.81
CA PRO A 35 11.75 3.01 6.25
C PRO A 35 11.74 2.95 4.71
N MET A 36 11.15 3.93 4.05
CA MET A 36 11.18 4.00 2.59
C MET A 36 12.58 4.36 2.11
N TRP A 37 13.21 3.44 1.38
CA TRP A 37 14.54 3.61 0.81
C TRP A 37 14.44 3.50 -0.71
N TRP A 38 14.98 4.49 -1.43
CA TRP A 38 14.93 4.54 -2.88
C TRP A 38 13.52 4.29 -3.43
N PHE A 39 12.53 4.98 -2.86
CA PHE A 39 11.11 4.90 -3.28
C PHE A 39 10.52 3.48 -3.19
N SER A 40 11.08 2.63 -2.33
CA SER A 40 10.64 1.25 -2.15
C SER A 40 10.94 0.73 -0.74
N MET A 41 10.68 -0.56 -0.52
CA MET A 41 11.06 -1.26 0.70
C MET A 41 12.58 -1.55 0.72
N PRO A 42 13.20 -1.63 1.90
CA PRO A 42 14.60 -2.05 2.04
C PRO A 42 14.88 -3.40 1.40
N ALA A 43 16.10 -3.59 0.89
CA ALA A 43 16.52 -4.81 0.19
C ALA A 43 16.27 -6.09 1.00
N LEU A 44 16.47 -6.05 2.32
CA LEU A 44 16.18 -7.18 3.20
C LEU A 44 14.69 -7.58 3.16
N LEU A 45 13.80 -6.61 3.25
CA LEU A 45 12.36 -6.85 3.19
C LEU A 45 11.94 -7.32 1.79
N LYS A 46 12.54 -6.76 0.74
CA LYS A 46 12.32 -7.26 -0.63
C LYS A 46 12.76 -8.71 -0.80
N GLY A 47 13.91 -9.08 -0.22
CA GLY A 47 14.40 -10.47 -0.21
C GLY A 47 13.49 -11.42 0.59
N TRP A 48 12.90 -10.95 1.69
CA TRP A 48 11.87 -11.68 2.42
C TRP A 48 10.65 -11.92 1.52
N VAL A 49 10.14 -10.87 0.84
CA VAL A 49 9.02 -11.01 -0.10
C VAL A 49 9.32 -12.03 -1.19
N ASP A 50 10.49 -11.95 -1.81
CA ASP A 50 10.88 -12.82 -2.93
C ASP A 50 10.98 -14.31 -2.54
N ARG A 51 11.32 -14.60 -1.29
CA ARG A 51 11.46 -15.95 -0.75
C ARG A 51 10.16 -16.49 -0.16
N VAL A 52 9.46 -15.67 0.63
CA VAL A 52 8.30 -16.10 1.43
C VAL A 52 7.02 -16.04 0.60
N LEU A 53 6.78 -14.98 -0.17
CA LEU A 53 5.62 -14.87 -1.06
C LEU A 53 5.86 -15.59 -2.39
N SER A 54 6.40 -16.81 -2.33
CA SER A 54 6.79 -17.61 -3.47
C SER A 54 5.61 -18.22 -4.21
N ARG A 55 5.85 -18.62 -5.47
CA ARG A 55 4.88 -19.42 -6.23
C ARG A 55 4.64 -20.76 -5.52
N GLY A 56 3.39 -21.23 -5.54
CA GLY A 56 2.94 -22.43 -4.83
C GLY A 56 2.38 -22.12 -3.44
N PHE A 57 2.85 -21.06 -2.79
CA PHE A 57 2.32 -20.57 -1.51
C PHE A 57 1.43 -19.33 -1.69
N ALA A 58 1.98 -18.21 -2.16
CA ALA A 58 1.24 -16.94 -2.22
C ALA A 58 0.49 -16.74 -3.55
N TYR A 59 0.98 -17.32 -4.65
CA TYR A 59 0.34 -17.28 -5.95
C TYR A 59 0.64 -18.55 -6.77
N SER A 60 -0.17 -18.84 -7.78
CA SER A 60 0.12 -19.90 -8.75
C SER A 60 -0.49 -19.59 -10.13
N SER A 61 -0.43 -20.55 -11.06
CA SER A 61 -1.06 -20.36 -12.38
C SER A 61 -2.57 -20.20 -12.20
N GLY A 62 -3.15 -19.13 -12.74
CA GLY A 62 -4.58 -18.84 -12.57
C GLY A 62 -5.02 -18.43 -11.15
N ARG A 63 -4.09 -18.32 -10.18
CA ARG A 63 -4.37 -17.88 -8.80
C ARG A 63 -3.55 -16.64 -8.48
N LYS A 64 -4.06 -15.49 -8.94
CA LYS A 64 -3.46 -14.16 -8.83
C LYS A 64 -4.57 -13.12 -8.62
N TYR A 65 -4.21 -11.95 -8.12
CA TYR A 65 -5.17 -10.87 -7.84
C TYR A 65 -6.32 -11.39 -6.95
N GLU A 66 -7.57 -11.13 -7.30
CA GLU A 66 -8.77 -11.59 -6.54
C GLU A 66 -8.87 -13.11 -6.30
N THR A 67 -8.06 -13.92 -7.00
CA THR A 67 -7.98 -15.38 -6.85
C THR A 67 -6.65 -15.85 -6.25
N GLY A 68 -5.78 -14.94 -5.81
CA GLY A 68 -4.52 -15.25 -5.14
C GLY A 68 -4.73 -16.10 -3.89
N HIS A 69 -3.68 -16.79 -3.45
CA HIS A 69 -3.80 -17.72 -2.32
C HIS A 69 -3.98 -17.03 -0.98
N LEU A 70 -3.63 -15.74 -0.88
CA LEU A 70 -3.79 -14.95 0.33
C LEU A 70 -5.14 -14.19 0.36
N LYS A 71 -6.09 -14.59 -0.52
CA LYS A 71 -7.46 -14.10 -0.49
C LYS A 71 -8.09 -14.28 0.89
N GLY A 72 -8.77 -13.23 1.36
CA GLY A 72 -9.42 -13.20 2.68
C GLY A 72 -8.54 -12.61 3.78
N LYS A 73 -7.25 -12.40 3.50
CA LYS A 73 -6.32 -11.71 4.41
C LYS A 73 -6.18 -10.24 4.02
N ARG A 74 -5.87 -9.40 5.00
CA ARG A 74 -5.58 -7.97 4.82
C ARG A 74 -4.08 -7.70 4.85
N ALA A 75 -3.63 -6.68 4.14
CA ALA A 75 -2.25 -6.20 4.25
C ALA A 75 -2.19 -4.67 4.27
N MET A 76 -1.27 -4.10 5.05
CA MET A 76 -1.05 -2.66 5.14
C MET A 76 0.44 -2.33 5.09
N LEU A 77 0.81 -1.26 4.39
CA LEU A 77 2.15 -0.68 4.48
C LEU A 77 2.17 0.38 5.59
N SER A 78 3.14 0.29 6.49
CA SER A 78 3.41 1.31 7.50
C SER A 78 4.85 1.77 7.32
N LEU A 79 5.07 3.02 6.94
CA LEU A 79 6.38 3.48 6.53
C LEU A 79 6.82 4.78 7.19
N THR A 80 8.13 5.00 7.19
CA THR A 80 8.74 6.28 7.58
C THR A 80 9.52 6.85 6.41
N THR A 81 9.52 8.18 6.24
CA THR A 81 10.24 8.83 5.14
C THR A 81 11.39 9.71 5.62
N GLY A 82 12.35 9.97 4.72
CA GLY A 82 13.37 10.99 4.92
C GLY A 82 12.93 12.41 4.51
N THR A 83 11.83 12.53 3.76
CA THR A 83 11.32 13.79 3.17
C THR A 83 9.88 14.09 3.59
N ALA A 84 9.48 15.35 3.47
CA ALA A 84 8.18 15.85 3.93
C ALA A 84 7.03 15.29 3.08
N SER A 85 5.85 15.15 3.68
CA SER A 85 4.63 14.72 2.97
C SER A 85 4.34 15.56 1.73
N THR A 86 4.61 16.86 1.77
CA THR A 86 4.35 17.79 0.65
C THR A 86 5.11 17.43 -0.62
N LEU A 87 6.28 16.79 -0.52
CA LEU A 87 7.06 16.36 -1.68
C LEU A 87 6.41 15.18 -2.42
N TYR A 88 5.51 14.45 -1.74
CA TYR A 88 4.73 13.35 -2.28
C TYR A 88 3.33 13.74 -2.78
N SER A 89 3.05 15.05 -2.91
CA SER A 89 1.86 15.53 -3.60
C SER A 89 1.94 15.21 -5.10
N PRO A 90 0.82 15.20 -5.86
CA PRO A 90 0.85 15.01 -7.31
C PRO A 90 1.76 15.99 -8.08
N ASN A 91 2.02 17.17 -7.52
CA ASN A 91 2.91 18.20 -8.05
C ASN A 91 4.22 18.34 -7.25
N GLY A 92 4.50 17.42 -6.32
CA GLY A 92 5.72 17.40 -5.53
C GLY A 92 6.89 16.78 -6.30
N ILE A 93 8.12 17.10 -5.89
CA ILE A 93 9.33 16.64 -6.59
C ILE A 93 9.53 15.11 -6.52
N ASP A 94 9.04 14.48 -5.45
CA ASP A 94 9.13 13.04 -5.27
C ASP A 94 8.02 12.30 -6.02
N GLY A 95 6.92 13.00 -6.34
CA GLY A 95 5.74 12.46 -7.02
C GLY A 95 4.73 11.82 -6.07
N ASP A 96 3.52 11.55 -6.58
CA ASP A 96 2.41 11.05 -5.76
C ASP A 96 2.73 9.72 -5.03
N LEU A 97 2.50 9.69 -3.71
CA LEU A 97 2.80 8.53 -2.86
C LEU A 97 2.17 7.22 -3.36
N HIS A 98 0.91 7.27 -3.79
CA HIS A 98 0.20 6.06 -4.21
C HIS A 98 0.72 5.54 -5.55
N HIS A 99 1.18 6.42 -6.44
CA HIS A 99 1.87 6.01 -7.66
C HIS A 99 3.21 5.34 -7.34
N ILE A 100 3.98 5.90 -6.40
CA ILE A 100 5.24 5.31 -5.93
C ILE A 100 5.02 3.92 -5.32
N LEU A 101 3.98 3.76 -4.50
CA LEU A 101 3.69 2.50 -3.82
C LEU A 101 2.94 1.48 -4.68
N TRP A 102 2.48 1.85 -5.87
CA TRP A 102 1.72 0.96 -6.76
C TRP A 102 2.40 -0.38 -7.06
N PRO A 103 3.72 -0.45 -7.33
CA PRO A 103 4.39 -1.74 -7.53
C PRO A 103 4.29 -2.68 -6.33
N ILE A 104 4.22 -2.14 -5.11
CA ILE A 104 4.07 -2.92 -3.88
C ILE A 104 2.59 -3.26 -3.66
N HIS A 105 1.71 -2.26 -3.65
CA HIS A 105 0.28 -2.46 -3.43
C HIS A 105 -0.34 -3.38 -4.47
N ASN A 106 -0.12 -3.13 -5.77
CA ASN A 106 -0.68 -3.93 -6.84
C ASN A 106 0.18 -5.17 -7.15
N GLY A 107 1.48 -4.96 -7.39
CA GLY A 107 2.37 -5.99 -7.92
C GLY A 107 2.79 -7.07 -6.93
N ILE A 108 2.70 -6.79 -5.61
CA ILE A 108 3.03 -7.75 -4.55
C ILE A 108 1.77 -8.14 -3.78
N LEU A 109 1.09 -7.16 -3.16
CA LEU A 109 0.01 -7.45 -2.22
C LEU A 109 -1.29 -7.88 -2.93
N ALA A 110 -1.85 -7.04 -3.79
CA ALA A 110 -3.06 -7.38 -4.53
C ALA A 110 -2.82 -8.62 -5.40
N TYR A 111 -1.68 -8.69 -6.11
CA TYR A 111 -1.30 -9.85 -6.93
C TYR A 111 -1.34 -11.19 -6.18
N THR A 112 -0.97 -11.21 -4.89
CA THR A 112 -1.01 -12.43 -4.05
C THR A 112 -2.37 -12.67 -3.38
N GLY A 113 -3.32 -11.74 -3.53
CA GLY A 113 -4.71 -11.88 -3.11
C GLY A 113 -5.09 -11.12 -1.85
N PHE A 114 -4.19 -10.34 -1.26
CA PHE A 114 -4.53 -9.51 -0.12
C PHE A 114 -5.60 -8.47 -0.46
N THR A 115 -6.50 -8.24 0.49
CA THR A 115 -7.22 -6.97 0.59
C THR A 115 -6.24 -5.90 1.10
N VAL A 116 -5.82 -5.00 0.22
CA VAL A 116 -4.78 -4.02 0.55
C VAL A 116 -5.41 -2.79 1.20
N LEU A 117 -4.98 -2.45 2.41
CA LEU A 117 -5.43 -1.28 3.15
C LEU A 117 -4.62 -0.05 2.74
N THR A 118 -5.22 1.13 2.94
CA THR A 118 -4.55 2.41 2.73
C THR A 118 -3.29 2.48 3.61
N PRO A 119 -2.12 2.94 3.10
CA PRO A 119 -0.87 2.96 3.86
C PRO A 119 -0.91 3.97 5.01
N PHE A 120 -0.01 3.78 5.98
CA PHE A 120 0.33 4.78 6.99
C PHE A 120 1.77 5.27 6.75
N ALA A 121 2.00 6.58 6.88
CA ALA A 121 3.31 7.19 6.71
C ALA A 121 3.60 8.19 7.83
N ALA A 122 4.70 7.97 8.56
CA ALA A 122 5.27 8.95 9.47
C ALA A 122 6.37 9.74 8.76
N TRP A 123 6.12 11.03 8.57
CA TRP A 123 6.95 11.90 7.74
C TRP A 123 8.12 12.49 8.52
N MET A 124 9.35 12.31 8.01
CA MET A 124 10.59 12.86 8.58
C MET A 124 10.73 12.69 10.11
N PRO A 125 10.53 11.49 10.69
CA PRO A 125 10.47 11.31 12.14
C PRO A 125 11.73 11.78 12.88
N THR A 126 12.88 11.81 12.19
CA THR A 126 14.17 12.30 12.70
C THR A 126 14.28 13.83 12.74
N GLN A 127 13.44 14.55 11.99
CA GLN A 127 13.49 16.01 11.87
C GLN A 127 12.31 16.72 12.57
N VAL A 128 11.33 15.97 13.05
CA VAL A 128 10.18 16.52 13.80
C VAL A 128 10.40 16.49 15.32
N THR A 129 9.55 17.21 16.05
CA THR A 129 9.60 17.26 17.52
C THR A 129 9.21 15.91 18.15
N ARG A 130 9.54 15.73 19.43
CA ARG A 130 9.07 14.57 20.20
C ARG A 130 7.54 14.49 20.23
N GLN A 131 6.87 15.61 20.44
CA GLN A 131 5.41 15.70 20.44
C GLN A 131 4.82 15.23 19.11
N GLN A 132 5.44 15.60 17.98
CA GLN A 132 5.00 15.14 16.66
C GLN A 132 5.17 13.62 16.48
N ARG A 133 6.28 13.05 16.99
CA ARG A 133 6.46 11.59 16.98
C ARG A 133 5.41 10.87 17.83
N GLU A 134 5.08 11.41 19.00
CA GLU A 134 4.01 10.89 19.86
C GLU A 134 2.65 10.98 19.15
N GLN A 135 2.39 12.04 18.38
CA GLN A 135 1.20 12.14 17.52
C GLN A 135 1.16 11.05 16.44
N TYR A 136 2.26 10.80 15.72
CA TYR A 136 2.30 9.71 14.74
C TYR A 136 2.01 8.34 15.38
N LEU A 137 2.51 8.10 16.58
CA LEU A 137 2.21 6.86 17.32
C LEU A 137 0.73 6.76 17.69
N GLN A 138 0.12 7.86 18.12
CA GLN A 138 -1.32 7.90 18.43
C GLN A 138 -2.17 7.69 17.18
N GLU A 139 -1.88 8.39 16.08
CA GLU A 139 -2.57 8.23 14.79
C GLU A 139 -2.46 6.80 14.27
N TYR A 140 -1.29 6.17 14.43
CA TYR A 140 -1.11 4.77 14.07
C TYR A 140 -1.94 3.85 14.96
N ALA A 141 -1.99 4.08 16.28
CA ALA A 141 -2.82 3.32 17.20
C ALA A 141 -4.32 3.47 16.89
N ASP A 142 -4.78 4.70 16.64
CA ASP A 142 -6.17 5.00 16.28
C ASP A 142 -6.54 4.29 14.97
N ARG A 143 -5.65 4.34 13.97
CA ARG A 143 -5.83 3.60 12.71
C ARG A 143 -5.97 2.10 12.93
N LEU A 144 -5.13 1.51 13.78
CA LEU A 144 -5.21 0.08 14.11
C LEU A 144 -6.50 -0.28 14.85
N SER A 145 -7.06 0.64 15.64
CA SER A 145 -8.33 0.42 16.32
C SER A 145 -9.53 0.40 15.37
N LEU A 146 -9.40 0.97 14.17
CA LEU A 146 -10.44 1.11 13.16
C LEU A 146 -10.25 0.16 11.96
N LEU A 147 -9.41 -0.88 12.08
CA LEU A 147 -9.01 -1.75 10.95
C LEU A 147 -10.18 -2.34 10.16
N ASP A 148 -11.30 -2.65 10.82
CA ASP A 148 -12.48 -3.24 10.19
C ASP A 148 -13.28 -2.23 9.37
N ASP A 149 -13.14 -0.94 9.67
CA ASP A 149 -13.79 0.16 8.96
C ASP A 149 -12.86 0.84 7.96
N LEU A 150 -11.56 0.51 7.95
CA LEU A 150 -10.60 1.12 7.02
C LEU A 150 -10.95 0.75 5.58
N PRO A 151 -11.17 1.75 4.69
CA PRO A 151 -11.46 1.48 3.30
C PRO A 151 -10.22 0.87 2.63
N PRO A 152 -10.37 -0.29 1.97
CA PRO A 152 -9.28 -0.87 1.19
C PRO A 152 -9.01 -0.03 -0.07
N LEU A 153 -7.78 -0.11 -0.56
CA LEU A 153 -7.43 0.41 -1.87
C LEU A 153 -8.23 -0.34 -2.95
N PHE A 154 -8.70 0.40 -3.95
CA PHE A 154 -9.46 -0.17 -5.05
C PHE A 154 -8.54 -0.78 -6.11
N PHE A 155 -8.82 -2.04 -6.47
CA PHE A 155 -8.28 -2.71 -7.64
C PHE A 155 -9.43 -3.26 -8.46
N HIS A 156 -9.32 -3.18 -9.78
CA HIS A 156 -10.36 -3.70 -10.66
C HIS A 156 -10.50 -5.23 -10.51
N PRO A 157 -11.72 -5.76 -10.37
CA PRO A 157 -11.96 -7.21 -10.38
C PRO A 157 -11.71 -7.81 -11.78
N ARG A 158 -11.53 -9.13 -11.88
CA ARG A 158 -11.23 -9.81 -13.15
C ARG A 158 -12.27 -9.54 -14.24
N GLN A 159 -13.53 -9.37 -13.83
CA GLN A 159 -14.67 -9.11 -14.72
C GLN A 159 -14.55 -7.79 -15.49
N ASP A 160 -13.78 -6.83 -14.98
CA ASP A 160 -13.54 -5.53 -15.62
C ASP A 160 -12.55 -5.65 -16.79
N TYR A 161 -11.82 -6.76 -16.86
CA TYR A 161 -10.81 -7.02 -17.88
C TYR A 161 -11.31 -8.03 -18.93
N ASP A 162 -10.86 -7.89 -20.17
CA ASP A 162 -11.13 -8.81 -21.28
C ASP A 162 -10.21 -10.05 -21.27
N GLU A 163 -10.23 -10.86 -22.32
CA GLU A 163 -9.38 -12.05 -22.49
C GLU A 163 -7.88 -11.71 -22.55
N HIS A 164 -7.53 -10.49 -22.96
CA HIS A 164 -6.15 -9.98 -23.00
C HIS A 164 -5.71 -9.32 -21.69
N GLN A 165 -6.56 -9.35 -20.66
CA GLN A 165 -6.33 -8.69 -19.38
C GLN A 165 -6.20 -7.16 -19.51
N GLN A 166 -6.90 -6.57 -20.47
CA GLN A 166 -7.04 -5.12 -20.62
C GLN A 166 -8.42 -4.69 -20.14
N LEU A 167 -8.54 -3.47 -19.57
CA LEU A 167 -9.83 -2.95 -19.13
C LEU A 167 -10.79 -2.89 -20.32
N LYS A 168 -12.01 -3.40 -20.12
CA LYS A 168 -13.05 -3.42 -21.15
C LYS A 168 -13.50 -2.00 -21.52
N PRO A 169 -14.00 -1.78 -22.74
CA PRO A 169 -14.65 -0.51 -23.09
C PRO A 169 -15.77 -0.18 -22.11
N GLY A 170 -15.88 1.10 -21.73
CA GLY A 170 -16.86 1.57 -20.74
C GLY A 170 -16.43 1.43 -19.28
N VAL A 171 -15.33 0.70 -18.98
CA VAL A 171 -14.76 0.65 -17.63
C VAL A 171 -13.76 1.79 -17.46
N LEU A 172 -13.99 2.68 -16.50
CA LEU A 172 -13.03 3.73 -16.13
C LEU A 172 -12.02 3.19 -15.14
N ALA A 173 -10.74 3.43 -15.37
CA ALA A 173 -9.70 3.12 -14.41
C ALA A 173 -9.85 4.01 -13.17
N ARG A 174 -9.61 3.44 -11.98
CA ARG A 174 -9.82 4.14 -10.69
C ARG A 174 -8.58 4.18 -9.80
N SER A 175 -7.47 3.58 -10.21
CA SER A 175 -6.27 3.47 -9.36
C SER A 175 -5.32 4.65 -9.45
N GLY A 176 -5.58 5.63 -10.32
CA GLY A 176 -4.67 6.74 -10.62
C GLY A 176 -3.51 6.36 -11.55
N VAL A 177 -3.02 5.12 -11.45
CA VAL A 177 -1.89 4.61 -12.27
C VAL A 177 -2.35 4.01 -13.60
N GLN A 178 -3.50 3.34 -13.60
CA GLN A 178 -4.10 2.82 -14.83
C GLN A 178 -4.96 3.90 -15.49
N TRP A 179 -5.07 3.88 -16.82
CA TRP A 179 -6.07 4.63 -17.58
C TRP A 179 -6.63 3.74 -18.69
N ASN A 180 -7.84 4.03 -19.14
CA ASN A 180 -8.48 3.25 -20.19
C ASN A 180 -8.80 4.09 -21.44
N PRO A 181 -7.91 4.10 -22.45
CA PRO A 181 -8.17 4.77 -23.72
C PRO A 181 -9.43 4.27 -24.45
N ARG A 182 -9.83 3.01 -24.24
CA ARG A 182 -11.04 2.42 -24.84
C ARG A 182 -12.34 2.94 -24.21
N SER A 183 -12.21 3.70 -23.12
CA SER A 183 -13.30 4.44 -22.45
C SER A 183 -13.11 5.96 -22.58
N LEU A 184 -12.27 6.42 -23.51
CA LEU A 184 -11.90 7.83 -23.70
C LEU A 184 -11.30 8.47 -22.43
N GLN A 185 -10.76 7.67 -21.53
CA GLN A 185 -10.11 8.15 -20.32
C GLN A 185 -8.63 8.37 -20.59
N THR A 186 -8.15 9.60 -20.39
CA THR A 186 -6.72 9.90 -20.41
C THR A 186 -6.07 9.61 -19.07
N PHE A 187 -4.74 9.55 -19.05
CA PHE A 187 -3.98 9.41 -17.81
C PHE A 187 -4.28 10.56 -16.84
N GLU A 188 -4.32 11.80 -17.33
CA GLU A 188 -4.57 13.00 -16.53
C GLU A 188 -5.93 12.94 -15.82
N VAL A 189 -6.98 12.49 -16.53
CA VAL A 189 -8.31 12.31 -15.94
C VAL A 189 -8.31 11.23 -14.86
N SER A 190 -7.65 10.09 -15.10
CA SER A 190 -7.55 9.01 -14.12
C SER A 190 -6.80 9.46 -12.85
N ALA A 191 -5.60 10.03 -13.04
CA ALA A 191 -4.73 10.48 -11.96
C ALA A 191 -5.38 11.58 -11.12
N SER A 192 -5.98 12.60 -11.75
CA SER A 192 -6.66 13.70 -11.05
C SER A 192 -7.90 13.24 -10.28
N THR A 193 -8.69 12.33 -10.86
CA THR A 193 -9.87 11.75 -10.19
C THR A 193 -9.44 10.98 -8.94
N PHE A 194 -8.38 10.18 -9.05
CA PHE A 194 -7.85 9.42 -7.93
C PHE A 194 -7.29 10.32 -6.82
N ALA A 195 -6.47 11.32 -7.16
CA ALA A 195 -5.93 12.27 -6.18
C ALA A 195 -7.05 13.01 -5.42
N GLY A 196 -8.14 13.38 -6.11
CA GLY A 196 -9.33 13.97 -5.51
C GLY A 196 -10.17 13.02 -4.64
N GLN A 197 -9.94 11.71 -4.71
CA GLN A 197 -10.57 10.70 -3.84
C GLN A 197 -9.69 10.39 -2.63
N VAL A 198 -8.39 10.21 -2.83
CA VAL A 198 -7.42 9.93 -1.75
C VAL A 198 -7.37 11.03 -0.71
N SER A 199 -7.36 12.29 -1.16
CA SER A 199 -7.46 13.47 -0.28
C SER A 199 -8.68 13.48 0.66
N ARG A 200 -9.71 12.67 0.38
CA ARG A 200 -10.89 12.48 1.24
C ARG A 200 -10.78 11.24 2.15
N LEU A 201 -9.90 10.29 1.83
CA LEU A 201 -9.65 9.05 2.57
C LEU A 201 -8.52 9.20 3.59
N GLU A 202 -7.58 10.11 3.34
CA GLU A 202 -6.60 10.52 4.33
C GLU A 202 -7.30 11.32 5.43
N VAL A 203 -7.37 10.72 6.63
CA VAL A 203 -7.81 11.42 7.85
C VAL A 203 -6.94 12.68 7.97
N PRO A 204 -7.50 13.89 8.18
CA PRO A 204 -6.72 15.12 8.10
C PRO A 204 -5.56 15.10 9.08
N THR A 205 -4.35 14.87 8.59
CA THR A 205 -3.15 15.12 9.35
C THR A 205 -2.86 16.61 9.20
N PHE A 206 -3.04 17.35 10.29
CA PHE A 206 -2.76 18.78 10.45
C PHE A 206 -3.77 19.79 9.89
N ALA A 207 -4.89 19.96 10.61
CA ALA A 207 -5.32 21.32 10.91
C ALA A 207 -4.43 21.86 12.04
N THR A 208 -3.44 22.70 11.70
CA THR A 208 -2.65 23.45 12.67
C THR A 208 -3.58 24.33 13.49
N ASN A 209 -3.82 23.95 14.75
CA ASN A 209 -4.55 24.77 15.69
C ASN A 209 -3.63 25.95 16.08
N LYS A 210 -3.63 27.01 15.24
CA LYS A 210 -3.05 28.30 15.60
C LYS A 210 -3.85 28.85 16.79
N ARG A 211 -3.45 28.51 18.01
CA ARG A 211 -3.82 29.32 19.18
C ARG A 211 -3.25 30.71 18.93
N LYS A 212 -4.12 31.69 18.68
CA LYS A 212 -3.78 33.12 18.74
C LYS A 212 -3.01 33.37 20.06
N PRO A 213 -1.92 34.15 20.06
CA PRO A 213 -1.39 34.65 21.31
C PRO A 213 -2.48 35.52 21.96
N ALA A 214 -2.78 35.24 23.22
CA ALA A 214 -3.60 36.12 24.03
C ALA A 214 -2.84 37.46 24.12
N ASN A 215 -3.44 38.51 23.58
CA ASN A 215 -3.04 39.88 23.87
C ASN A 215 -3.25 40.09 25.37
N GLY A 216 -2.17 40.05 26.13
CA GLY A 216 -2.11 40.64 27.45
C GLY A 216 -1.81 42.13 27.27
N GLU A 217 -2.86 42.94 27.32
CA GLU A 217 -2.76 44.38 27.45
C GLU A 217 -2.12 44.75 28.80
N SER A 218 -1.29 45.78 28.73
CA SER A 218 -0.72 46.54 29.83
C SER A 218 -1.77 47.08 30.80
N SER A 219 -1.54 46.90 32.10
CA SER A 219 -1.74 47.87 33.18
C SER A 219 -0.95 47.43 34.41
#